data_AF-A0A0S4TYG7-F1
#
_entry.id   AF-A0A0S4TYG7-F1
#
_cell.length_a   1.000
_cell.length_b   1.000
_cell.length_c   1.000
_cell.angle_alpha   90.00
_cell.angle_beta   90.00
_cell.angle_gamma   90.00
#
_symmetry.space_group_name_H-M   'P 1'
#
loop_
_entity.id
_entity.type
_entity.pdbx_description
1 polymer ?
#
loop_
_entity_poly.entity_id
_entity_poly.type
_entity_poly.pdbx_seq_one_letter_code
_entity_poly.pdbx_strand_id
1 'polypeptide(L)'
;MRRTCLSAPGQAGPLLLVAAVLYGAANGINTMLRAIAMPELVSRAQYATLNGLMMTPVLLAQASGPWLGALLWKATGGYATVEWAMAAAALVALAAFTYGLRHAPASAAHANAEPPHATQAP
;
A
#
# COMPACT_ATOMS: atom_id res chain seq x y z
N MET A 1 12.26 29.60 -19.58
CA MET A 1 10.91 29.97 -19.06
C MET A 1 9.81 29.69 -20.11
N ARG A 2 9.46 28.42 -20.40
CA ARG A 2 8.47 28.13 -21.47
C ARG A 2 7.81 26.73 -21.39
N ARG A 3 7.21 26.37 -20.26
CA ARG A 3 6.45 25.09 -20.10
C ARG A 3 5.18 25.19 -19.23
N THR A 4 4.50 26.33 -19.21
CA THR A 4 3.30 26.55 -18.37
C THR A 4 2.00 26.71 -19.15
N CYS A 5 1.94 26.34 -20.43
CA CYS A 5 0.70 26.39 -21.22
C CYS A 5 -0.12 25.08 -21.16
N LEU A 6 -0.05 24.33 -20.05
CA LEU A 6 -0.93 23.18 -19.80
C LEU A 6 -1.97 23.51 -18.70
N SER A 7 -2.45 24.76 -18.67
CA SER A 7 -3.55 25.18 -17.81
C SER A 7 -4.74 25.65 -18.66
N ALA A 8 -5.26 24.75 -19.51
CA ALA A 8 -6.70 24.77 -19.70
C ALA A 8 -7.29 23.91 -18.57
N PRO A 9 -8.21 24.44 -17.73
CA PRO A 9 -8.83 23.68 -16.65
C PRO A 9 -9.64 22.43 -17.10
N GLY A 10 -9.62 22.08 -18.39
CA GLY A 10 -10.28 20.90 -18.97
C GLY A 10 -9.37 19.75 -19.42
N GLN A 11 -8.04 19.90 -19.48
CA GLN A 11 -7.15 18.85 -20.05
C GLN A 11 -6.59 17.86 -19.02
N ALA A 12 -6.45 18.25 -17.75
CA ALA A 12 -6.07 17.33 -16.68
C ALA A 12 -7.27 16.49 -16.16
N GLY A 13 -8.51 16.93 -16.41
CA GLY A 13 -9.72 16.26 -15.93
C GLY A 13 -9.81 14.78 -16.33
N PRO A 14 -9.61 14.41 -17.60
CA PRO A 14 -9.61 13.01 -18.01
C PRO A 14 -8.51 12.18 -17.35
N LEU A 15 -7.29 12.74 -17.20
CA LEU A 15 -6.17 12.05 -16.57
C LEU A 15 -6.43 11.81 -15.08
N LEU A 16 -6.99 12.80 -14.39
CA LEU A 16 -7.39 12.70 -12.98
C LEU A 16 -8.53 11.69 -12.78
N LEU A 17 -9.50 11.65 -13.70
CA LEU A 17 -10.56 10.64 -13.70
C LEU A 17 -9.99 9.23 -13.87
N VAL A 18 -9.10 9.04 -14.84
CA VAL A 18 -8.41 7.75 -15.04
C VAL A 18 -7.62 7.37 -13.80
N ALA A 19 -6.86 8.29 -13.22
CA ALA A 19 -6.11 8.06 -11.99
C ALA A 19 -7.04 7.69 -10.82
N ALA A 20 -8.16 8.40 -10.64
CA ALA A 20 -9.13 8.13 -9.59
C ALA A 20 -9.81 6.77 -9.77
N VAL A 21 -10.20 6.40 -11.00
CA VAL A 21 -10.79 5.09 -11.31
C VAL A 21 -9.79 3.96 -11.07
N LEU A 22 -8.55 4.10 -11.55
CA LEU A 22 -7.50 3.11 -11.34
C LEU A 22 -7.15 2.96 -9.86
N TYR A 23 -7.03 4.08 -9.15
CA TYR A 23 -6.79 4.09 -7.71
C TYR A 23 -7.95 3.42 -6.96
N GLY A 24 -9.19 3.75 -7.31
CA GLY A 24 -10.38 3.12 -6.73
C GLY A 24 -10.42 1.61 -6.98
N ALA A 25 -10.16 1.18 -8.23
CA ALA A 25 -10.14 -0.23 -8.61
C ALA A 25 -9.05 -1.01 -7.85
N ALA A 26 -7.84 -0.47 -7.75
CA ALA A 26 -6.73 -1.09 -7.02
C ALA A 26 -7.07 -1.27 -5.52
N ASN A 27 -7.65 -0.26 -4.89
CA ASN A 27 -8.07 -0.33 -3.49
C ASN A 27 -9.23 -1.32 -3.28
N GLY A 28 -10.17 -1.40 -4.23
CA GLY A 28 -11.27 -2.37 -4.23
C GLY A 28 -10.76 -3.82 -4.29
N ILE A 29 -9.88 -4.11 -5.24
CA ILE A 29 -9.24 -5.44 -5.40
C ILE A 29 -8.51 -5.83 -4.12
N ASN A 30 -7.71 -4.93 -3.54
CA ASN A 30 -6.94 -5.21 -2.33
C ASN A 30 -7.84 -5.54 -1.11
N THR A 31 -9.03 -4.95 -1.05
CA THR A 31 -10.01 -5.22 0.01
C THR A 31 -10.68 -6.58 -0.19
N MET A 32 -11.05 -6.93 -1.43
CA MET A 32 -11.58 -8.25 -1.75
C MET A 32 -10.56 -9.37 -1.50
N LEU A 33 -9.31 -9.20 -1.93
CA LEU A 33 -8.26 -10.18 -1.69
C LEU A 33 -8.08 -10.47 -0.20
N ARG A 34 -8.06 -9.44 0.64
CA ARG A 34 -7.96 -9.61 2.10
C ARG A 34 -9.20 -10.28 2.71
N ALA A 35 -10.38 -10.08 2.11
CA ALA A 35 -11.61 -10.72 2.57
C ALA A 35 -11.66 -12.22 2.25
N ILE A 36 -11.14 -12.61 1.08
CA ILE A 36 -11.30 -13.98 0.55
C ILE A 36 -10.05 -14.84 0.81
N ALA A 37 -8.84 -14.30 0.59
CA ALA A 37 -7.60 -15.08 0.65
C ALA A 37 -7.11 -15.32 2.08
N MET A 38 -7.37 -14.37 2.98
CA MET A 38 -6.75 -14.36 4.29
C MET A 38 -7.37 -15.34 5.31
N PRO A 39 -8.69 -15.59 5.32
CA PRO A 39 -9.30 -16.66 6.13
C PRO A 39 -8.88 -18.07 5.72
N GLU A 40 -8.52 -18.28 4.45
CA GLU A 40 -8.09 -19.57 3.89
C GLU A 40 -6.62 -19.90 4.22
N LEU A 41 -5.79 -18.88 4.45
CA LEU A 41 -4.35 -19.03 4.63
C LEU A 41 -3.88 -19.03 6.10
N VAL A 42 -4.71 -18.59 7.05
CA VAL A 42 -4.28 -18.37 8.45
C VAL A 42 -5.33 -18.82 9.45
N SER A 43 -4.92 -19.59 10.48
CA SER A 43 -5.78 -19.98 11.60
C SER A 43 -6.41 -18.74 12.30
N ARG A 44 -7.70 -18.81 12.67
CA ARG A 44 -8.49 -17.66 13.19
C ARG A 44 -7.78 -16.84 14.28
N ALA A 45 -7.02 -17.49 15.16
CA ALA A 45 -6.34 -16.82 16.29
C ALA A 45 -5.07 -16.07 15.86
N GLN A 46 -4.28 -16.61 14.92
CA GLN A 46 -3.07 -15.96 14.43
C GLN A 46 -3.38 -14.84 13.43
N TYR A 47 -4.51 -14.94 12.71
CA TYR A 47 -4.91 -13.92 11.74
C TYR A 47 -5.22 -12.57 12.40
N ALA A 48 -5.98 -12.57 13.50
CA ALA A 48 -6.35 -11.33 14.19
C ALA A 48 -5.12 -10.58 14.71
N THR A 49 -4.16 -11.30 15.30
CA THR A 49 -2.90 -10.72 15.80
C THR A 49 -2.00 -10.23 14.66
N LEU A 50 -1.86 -11.01 13.58
CA LEU A 50 -1.01 -10.65 12.44
C LEU A 50 -1.57 -9.46 11.66
N ASN A 51 -2.87 -9.47 11.38
CA ASN A 51 -3.55 -8.35 10.72
C ASN A 51 -3.53 -7.09 11.59
N GLY A 52 -3.66 -7.23 12.91
CA GLY A 52 -3.47 -6.13 13.87
C GLY A 52 -2.08 -5.51 13.73
N LEU A 53 -1.02 -6.32 13.83
CA LEU A 53 0.37 -5.86 13.72
C LEU A 53 0.67 -5.17 12.38
N MET A 54 0.12 -5.70 11.28
CA MET A 54 0.32 -5.15 9.93
C MET A 54 -0.48 -3.86 9.70
N MET A 55 -1.67 -3.74 10.28
CA MET A 55 -2.54 -2.57 10.11
C MET A 55 -2.12 -1.41 11.02
N THR A 56 -1.52 -1.66 12.19
CA THR A 56 -1.06 -0.60 13.11
C THR A 56 -0.17 0.46 12.43
N PRO A 57 0.93 0.12 11.73
CA PRO A 57 1.77 1.12 11.08
C PRO A 57 1.03 1.85 9.96
N VAL A 58 0.13 1.15 9.25
CA VAL A 58 -0.67 1.71 8.17
C VAL A 58 -1.64 2.77 8.69
N LEU A 59 -2.31 2.51 9.81
CA LEU A 59 -3.24 3.46 10.43
C LEU A 59 -2.52 4.68 11.01
N LEU A 60 -1.34 4.49 11.61
CA LEU A 60 -0.50 5.59 12.08
C LEU A 60 -0.02 6.49 10.94
N ALA A 61 0.36 5.90 9.81
CA ALA A 61 0.73 6.66 8.61
C ALA A 61 -0.46 7.45 8.04
N GLN A 62 -1.65 6.84 7.99
CA GLN A 62 -2.87 7.52 7.53
C GLN A 62 -3.28 8.66 8.46
N ALA A 63 -3.18 8.48 9.78
CA ALA A 63 -3.52 9.51 10.77
C ALA A 63 -2.55 10.71 10.70
N SER A 64 -1.27 10.46 10.43
CA SER A 64 -0.25 11.52 10.30
C SER A 64 -0.23 12.21 8.94
N GLY A 65 -0.74 11.56 7.89
CA GLY A 65 -0.74 12.06 6.51
C GLY A 65 -1.30 13.47 6.33
N PRO A 66 -2.54 13.77 6.79
CA PRO A 66 -3.12 15.11 6.64
C PRO A 66 -2.32 16.19 7.37
N TRP A 67 -1.78 15.88 8.55
CA TRP A 67 -0.96 16.81 9.34
C TRP A 67 0.34 17.14 8.63
N LEU A 68 1.06 16.12 8.15
CA LEU A 68 2.31 16.30 7.40
C LEU A 68 2.08 17.07 6.10
N GLY A 69 1.00 16.77 5.38
CA GLY A 69 0.62 17.49 4.17
C GLY A 69 0.30 18.97 4.44
N ALA A 70 -0.45 19.25 5.51
CA ALA A 70 -0.79 20.63 5.91
C ALA A 70 0.44 21.43 6.37
N LEU A 71 1.33 20.82 7.15
CA LEU A 71 2.60 21.42 7.58
C LEU A 71 3.50 21.75 6.38
N LEU A 72 3.63 20.80 5.44
CA LEU A 72 4.43 20.98 4.24
C LEU A 72 3.86 22.08 3.34
N TRP A 73 2.54 22.14 3.19
CA TRP A 73 1.86 23.21 2.45
C TRP A 73 2.09 24.57 3.12
N LYS A 74 1.91 24.66 4.44
CA LYS A 74 2.16 25.90 5.20
C LYS A 74 3.61 26.39 5.06
N ALA A 75 4.58 25.47 5.01
CA ALA A 75 6.00 25.81 4.91
C ALA A 75 6.43 26.25 3.49
N THR A 76 5.75 25.78 2.44
CA THR A 76 6.20 25.96 1.06
C THR A 76 5.29 26.82 0.20
N GLY A 77 4.02 27.01 0.60
CA GLY A 77 3.04 27.88 -0.06
C GLY A 77 2.59 27.42 -1.45
N GLY A 78 3.06 26.27 -1.95
CA GLY A 78 2.83 25.79 -3.31
C GLY A 78 2.31 24.36 -3.37
N TYR A 79 1.29 24.12 -4.21
CA TYR A 79 0.67 22.80 -4.39
C TYR A 79 1.64 21.79 -5.04
N ALA A 80 2.46 22.27 -5.99
CA ALA A 80 3.46 21.45 -6.69
C ALA A 80 4.46 20.78 -5.74
N THR A 81 4.83 21.44 -4.64
CA THR A 81 5.76 20.89 -3.66
C THR A 81 5.16 19.74 -2.88
N VAL A 82 3.87 19.83 -2.54
CA VAL A 82 3.12 18.75 -1.88
C VAL A 82 2.95 17.56 -2.83
N GLU A 83 2.65 17.82 -4.10
CA GLU A 83 2.57 16.78 -5.14
C GLU A 83 3.89 16.02 -5.31
N TRP A 84 5.02 16.73 -5.44
CA TRP A 84 6.34 16.09 -5.55
C TRP A 84 6.73 15.34 -4.27
N ALA A 85 6.34 15.83 -3.09
CA ALA A 85 6.59 15.12 -1.84
C ALA A 85 5.79 13.82 -1.75
N MET A 86 4.51 13.81 -2.18
CA MET A 86 3.71 12.59 -2.27
C MET A 86 4.32 11.60 -3.28
N ALA A 87 4.79 12.09 -4.43
CA ALA A 87 5.47 11.27 -5.43
C ALA A 87 6.77 10.65 -4.88
N ALA A 88 7.59 11.44 -4.16
CA ALA A 88 8.79 10.94 -3.50
C ALA A 88 8.46 9.90 -2.43
N ALA A 89 7.42 10.13 -1.62
CA ALA A 89 6.96 9.16 -0.62
C ALA A 89 6.51 7.84 -1.28
N ALA A 90 5.82 7.90 -2.42
CA ALA A 90 5.44 6.70 -3.18
C ALA A 90 6.67 5.94 -3.70
N LEU A 91 7.70 6.64 -4.18
CA LEU A 91 8.97 6.02 -4.61
C LEU A 91 9.71 5.38 -3.44
N VAL A 92 9.75 6.03 -2.27
CA VAL A 92 10.34 5.46 -1.05
C VAL A 92 9.58 4.20 -0.62
N ALA A 93 8.24 4.22 -0.66
CA ALA A 93 7.42 3.06 -0.35
C ALA A 93 7.69 1.90 -1.33
N LEU A 94 7.81 2.19 -2.63
CA LEU A 94 8.19 1.20 -3.64
C LEU A 94 9.60 0.64 -3.38
N ALA A 95 10.56 1.49 -3.04
CA ALA A 95 11.92 1.06 -2.71
C ALA A 95 11.93 0.17 -1.46
N ALA A 96 11.21 0.54 -0.41
CA ALA A 96 11.07 -0.27 0.80
C ALA A 96 10.41 -1.63 0.51
N PHE A 97 9.37 -1.64 -0.33
CA PHE A 97 8.70 -2.87 -0.75
C PHE A 97 9.62 -3.79 -1.56
N THR A 98 10.32 -3.24 -2.55
CA THR A 98 11.28 -4.01 -3.36
C THR A 98 12.46 -4.51 -2.53
N TYR A 99 12.93 -3.71 -1.56
CA TYR A 99 13.93 -4.13 -0.59
C TYR A 99 13.41 -5.29 0.28
N GLY A 100 12.19 -5.19 0.81
CA GLY A 100 11.55 -6.24 1.57
C GLY A 100 11.40 -7.54 0.78
N LEU A 101 11.01 -7.46 -0.50
CA LEU A 101 10.96 -8.63 -1.40
C LEU A 101 12.33 -9.28 -1.60
N ARG A 102 13.40 -8.48 -1.70
CA ARG A 102 14.77 -9.00 -1.86
C ARG A 102 15.32 -9.62 -0.57
N HIS A 103 14.83 -9.19 0.58
CA HIS A 103 15.25 -9.67 1.90
C HIS A 103 14.27 -10.66 2.52
N ALA A 104 13.19 -11.02 1.82
CA ALA A 104 12.23 -12.01 2.30
C ALA A 104 12.97 -13.34 2.53
N PRO A 105 13.10 -13.81 3.78
CA PRO A 105 13.82 -15.04 4.05
C PRO A 105 13.10 -16.22 3.39
N ALA A 106 13.86 -17.17 2.84
CA ALA A 106 13.36 -18.41 2.23
C ALA A 106 12.59 -19.33 3.20
N SER A 107 12.22 -18.87 4.40
CA SER A 107 11.47 -19.63 5.40
C SER A 107 10.06 -20.02 4.95
N ALA A 108 9.51 -19.41 3.90
CA ALA A 108 8.30 -19.91 3.23
C ALA A 108 8.50 -21.27 2.52
N ALA A 109 9.75 -21.68 2.27
CA ALA A 109 10.07 -23.00 1.71
C ALA A 109 10.02 -24.13 2.76
N HIS A 110 10.24 -23.84 4.05
CA HIS A 110 10.22 -24.84 5.13
C HIS A 110 8.83 -25.13 5.70
N ALA A 111 7.87 -24.20 5.60
CA ALA A 111 6.48 -24.44 6.01
C ALA A 111 5.73 -25.41 5.08
N ASN A 112 6.23 -25.62 3.86
CA ASN A 112 5.71 -26.60 2.88
C ASN A 112 6.42 -27.97 2.95
N ALA A 113 7.35 -28.15 3.90
CA ALA A 113 8.08 -29.39 4.09
C ALA A 113 7.51 -30.26 5.22
N GLU A 114 6.27 -29.98 5.67
CA GLU A 114 5.54 -30.92 6.53
C GLU A 114 5.03 -32.07 5.64
N PRO A 115 5.53 -33.31 5.80
CA PRO A 115 5.13 -34.43 4.97
C PRO A 115 3.65 -34.79 5.21
N PRO A 116 2.90 -35.15 4.15
CA PRO A 116 1.56 -35.67 4.32
C PRO A 116 1.61 -37.04 5.01
N HIS A 117 0.86 -37.16 6.11
CA HIS A 117 0.51 -38.39 6.82
C HIS A 117 1.58 -38.98 7.76
N ALA A 118 1.44 -38.67 9.06
CA ALA A 118 1.75 -39.61 10.13
C ALA A 118 0.44 -40.01 10.82
N THR A 119 -0.10 -41.15 10.38
CA THR A 119 -0.73 -42.16 11.24
C THR A 119 -1.88 -41.69 12.15
N GLN A 120 -3.10 -41.62 11.59
CA GLN A 120 -4.27 -42.09 12.34
C GLN A 120 -4.45 -43.57 12.00
N ALA A 121 -3.86 -44.42 12.83
CA ALA A 121 -4.18 -45.85 12.88
C ALA A 121 -5.45 -46.04 13.75
N PRO A 122 -6.25 -47.10 13.49
CA PRO A 122 -7.68 -47.20 13.82
C PRO A 122 -8.00 -47.30 15.31
#